data_AF-A0A7S3DN00-F1
#
_entry.id   AF-A0A7S3DN00-F1
#
_cell.length_a   1.000
_cell.length_b   1.000
_cell.length_c   1.000
_cell.angle_alpha   90.00
_cell.angle_beta   90.00
_cell.angle_gamma   90.00
#
_symmetry.space_group_name_H-M   'P 1'
#
loop_
_entity.id
_entity.type
_entity.pdbx_description
1 polymer ?
#
loop_
_entity_poly.entity_id
_entity_poly.type
_entity_poly.pdbx_seq_one_letter_code
_entity_poly.pdbx_strand_id
1 'polypeptide(L)'
;MTYGHFNLHDTSLVNRTFVTPPREGDTEKISYASYCEQQGMTLLSAAPLSMGILTPQGPPEWHPASADLKEACRSVVQLCQEHQLDVTFLATVFALAEPRIPCTILGMKDIAEIQAAQRAAQRIEDATESTHQTDDQCMDTNDSHPSLRRLKAVLTDTEYLVTKQILDPTNGPFAKVWSTASNSDGESQFYKDWDGIAAVRDFWKQLPDVNVTEWQ
;
A
#
# COMPACT_ATOMS: atom_id res chain seq x y z
N MET A 1 10.55 -1.46 -15.83
CA MET A 1 9.36 -1.64 -14.97
C MET A 1 9.82 -2.08 -13.61
N THR A 2 9.23 -1.54 -12.55
CA THR A 2 9.52 -1.87 -11.15
C THR A 2 8.21 -2.01 -10.37
N TYR A 3 8.24 -2.56 -9.16
CA TYR A 3 7.08 -2.62 -8.29
C TYR A 3 7.46 -2.52 -6.81
N GLY A 4 6.50 -2.15 -5.96
CA GLY A 4 6.67 -2.12 -4.52
C GLY A 4 5.34 -2.26 -3.78
N HIS A 5 5.40 -2.31 -2.44
CA HIS A 5 4.19 -2.32 -1.63
C HIS A 5 3.50 -0.95 -1.64
N PHE A 6 2.19 -0.96 -1.82
CA PHE A 6 1.36 0.24 -1.67
C PHE A 6 0.03 -0.17 -1.05
N ASN A 7 -0.22 0.27 0.17
CA ASN A 7 -1.41 -0.08 0.95
C ASN A 7 -1.69 0.99 2.02
N LEU A 8 -2.72 0.77 2.84
CA LEU A 8 -3.18 1.75 3.83
C LEU A 8 -2.13 2.15 4.87
N HIS A 9 -1.13 1.30 5.15
CA HIS A 9 -0.08 1.58 6.15
C HIS A 9 1.28 1.91 5.51
N ASP A 10 1.49 1.56 4.25
CA ASP A 10 2.71 1.86 3.49
C ASP A 10 2.39 2.63 2.21
N THR A 11 2.57 3.95 2.28
CA THR A 11 2.44 4.86 1.13
C THR A 11 3.80 5.40 0.68
N SER A 12 4.90 4.72 1.05
CA SER A 12 6.26 5.22 0.88
C SER A 12 6.67 5.42 -0.57
N LEU A 13 6.14 4.62 -1.52
CA LEU A 13 6.37 4.83 -2.97
C LEU A 13 6.03 6.25 -3.42
N VAL A 14 5.05 6.86 -2.76
CA VAL A 14 4.45 8.13 -3.13
C VAL A 14 4.89 9.27 -2.20
N ASN A 15 4.94 9.01 -0.90
CA ASN A 15 5.13 10.05 0.10
C ASN A 15 6.57 10.16 0.61
N ARG A 16 7.35 9.08 0.54
CA ARG A 16 8.73 9.10 1.02
C ARG A 16 9.62 9.66 -0.07
N THR A 17 10.32 10.74 0.26
CA THR A 17 11.28 11.37 -0.65
C THR A 17 12.71 10.95 -0.33
N PHE A 18 13.54 10.84 -1.36
CA PHE A 18 14.98 10.68 -1.27
C PHE A 18 15.68 11.68 -2.19
N VAL A 19 17.00 11.81 -2.02
CA VAL A 19 17.85 12.59 -2.93
C VAL A 19 18.38 11.62 -3.98
N THR A 20 18.13 11.92 -5.26
CA THR A 20 18.66 11.12 -6.37
C THR A 20 20.19 11.13 -6.39
N PRO A 21 20.86 10.10 -6.96
CA PRO A 21 22.31 10.13 -7.09
C PRO A 21 22.75 11.41 -7.83
N PRO A 22 23.81 12.07 -7.35
CA PRO A 22 24.01 13.49 -7.56
C PRO A 22 24.61 13.77 -8.93
N ARG A 23 24.05 14.74 -9.66
CA ARG A 23 24.96 15.75 -10.24
C ARG A 23 25.38 16.67 -9.09
N GLU A 24 26.64 17.07 -9.08
CA GLU A 24 27.19 17.93 -8.04
C GLU A 24 26.33 19.20 -7.92
N GLY A 25 25.60 19.35 -6.80
CA GLY A 25 24.67 20.47 -6.55
C GLY A 25 23.18 20.12 -6.41
N ASP A 26 22.76 18.88 -6.68
CA ASP A 26 21.34 18.50 -6.57
C ASP A 26 20.88 18.42 -5.10
N THR A 27 19.86 19.22 -4.75
CA THR A 27 19.21 19.26 -3.42
C THR A 27 17.74 18.85 -3.46
N GLU A 28 17.24 18.48 -4.64
CA GLU A 28 15.83 18.17 -4.85
C GLU A 28 15.47 16.82 -4.20
N LYS A 29 14.40 16.84 -3.39
CA LYS A 29 13.81 15.65 -2.79
C LYS A 29 12.65 15.20 -3.66
N ILE A 30 12.70 13.97 -4.16
CA ILE A 30 11.66 13.40 -4.99
C ILE A 30 11.16 12.07 -4.43
N SER A 31 9.90 11.72 -4.69
CA SER A 31 9.35 10.40 -4.36
C SER A 31 9.82 9.34 -5.35
N TYR A 32 9.71 8.06 -4.99
CA TYR A 32 10.03 6.97 -5.91
C TYR A 32 9.10 6.94 -7.13
N ALA A 33 7.80 7.20 -6.93
CA ALA A 33 6.84 7.35 -8.02
C ALA A 33 7.26 8.46 -8.99
N SER A 34 7.58 9.65 -8.49
CA SER A 34 8.02 10.78 -9.31
C SER A 34 9.34 10.49 -10.04
N TYR A 35 10.29 9.81 -9.37
CA TYR A 35 11.52 9.37 -10.01
C TYR A 35 11.22 8.41 -11.19
N CYS A 36 10.35 7.42 -10.97
CA CYS A 36 9.97 6.47 -12.01
C CYS A 36 9.35 7.18 -13.22
N GLU A 37 8.46 8.14 -13.00
CA GLU A 37 7.86 8.97 -14.06
C GLU A 37 8.92 9.74 -14.85
N GLN A 38 9.85 10.43 -14.17
CA GLN A 38 10.93 11.19 -14.80
C GLN A 38 11.86 10.30 -15.64
N GLN A 39 12.07 9.05 -15.22
CA GLN A 39 12.91 8.08 -15.93
C GLN A 39 12.15 7.27 -16.99
N GLY A 40 10.84 7.52 -17.20
CA GLY A 40 10.02 6.74 -18.12
C GLY A 40 9.86 5.27 -17.70
N MET A 41 10.00 4.98 -16.40
CA MET A 41 9.86 3.64 -15.83
C MET A 41 8.45 3.44 -15.29
N THR A 42 7.75 2.41 -15.76
CA THR A 42 6.46 2.01 -15.17
C THR A 42 6.64 1.47 -13.75
N LEU A 43 5.96 2.09 -12.79
CA LEU A 43 5.86 1.65 -11.39
C LEU A 43 4.54 0.90 -11.18
N LEU A 44 4.60 -0.34 -10.72
CA LEU A 44 3.44 -1.10 -10.27
C LEU A 44 3.36 -1.11 -8.75
N SER A 45 2.18 -1.37 -8.20
CA SER A 45 2.05 -1.72 -6.78
C SER A 45 1.67 -3.18 -6.58
N ALA A 46 1.87 -3.65 -5.36
CA ALA A 46 1.45 -4.96 -4.90
C ALA A 46 1.05 -4.93 -3.43
N ALA A 47 0.46 -6.03 -2.98
CA ALA A 47 0.08 -6.29 -1.59
C ALA A 47 -0.80 -5.18 -0.96
N PRO A 48 -1.93 -4.80 -1.58
CA PRO A 48 -2.86 -3.84 -0.98
C PRO A 48 -3.45 -4.33 0.34
N LEU A 49 -3.58 -5.65 0.50
CA LEU A 49 -4.05 -6.27 1.74
C LEU A 49 -2.92 -6.56 2.74
N SER A 50 -1.69 -6.15 2.42
CA SER A 50 -0.48 -6.41 3.20
C SER A 50 -0.42 -7.86 3.70
N MET A 51 -0.42 -8.80 2.75
CA MET A 51 -0.33 -10.24 3.02
C MET A 51 -1.47 -10.79 3.92
N GLY A 52 -2.66 -10.20 3.81
CA GLY A 52 -3.86 -10.66 4.51
C GLY A 52 -4.10 -10.00 5.86
N ILE A 53 -3.18 -9.15 6.34
CA ILE A 53 -3.36 -8.46 7.63
C ILE A 53 -4.54 -7.46 7.61
N LEU A 54 -4.88 -6.93 6.43
CA LEU A 54 -6.04 -6.05 6.21
C LEU A 54 -7.25 -6.87 5.70
N THR A 55 -7.54 -7.97 6.38
CA THR A 55 -8.73 -8.80 6.15
C THR A 55 -9.43 -9.05 7.47
N PRO A 56 -10.75 -9.36 7.48
CA PRO A 56 -11.47 -9.71 8.70
C PRO A 56 -10.85 -10.89 9.47
N GLN A 57 -10.19 -11.81 8.76
CA GLN A 57 -9.54 -12.98 9.34
C GLN A 57 -8.22 -12.63 10.03
N GLY A 58 -7.62 -11.49 9.69
CA GLY A 58 -6.33 -11.07 10.21
C GLY A 58 -5.14 -11.84 9.60
N PRO A 59 -3.92 -11.55 10.07
CA PRO A 59 -2.71 -12.13 9.53
C PRO A 59 -2.54 -13.60 9.96
N PRO A 60 -1.88 -14.44 9.15
CA PRO A 60 -1.40 -15.74 9.61
C PRO A 60 -0.33 -15.58 10.72
N GLU A 61 -0.12 -16.63 11.52
CA GLU A 61 0.80 -16.60 12.67
C GLU A 61 2.24 -16.19 12.27
N TRP A 62 2.70 -16.64 11.10
CA TRP A 62 4.04 -16.36 10.57
C TRP A 62 4.21 -14.95 9.99
N HIS A 63 3.19 -14.09 9.98
CA HIS A 63 3.25 -12.79 9.32
C HIS A 63 4.38 -11.90 9.89
N PRO A 64 5.25 -11.31 9.06
CA PRO A 64 6.47 -10.60 9.48
C PRO A 64 6.23 -9.22 10.11
N ALA A 65 4.97 -8.83 10.32
CA ALA A 65 4.64 -7.50 10.82
C ALA A 65 4.96 -7.41 12.31
N SER A 66 5.42 -6.24 12.77
CA SER A 66 5.60 -5.97 14.19
C SER A 66 4.27 -6.07 14.95
N ALA A 67 4.34 -6.28 16.26
CA ALA A 67 3.14 -6.32 17.11
C ALA A 67 2.33 -5.01 17.01
N ASP A 68 3.02 -3.87 16.98
CA ASP A 68 2.39 -2.55 16.82
C ASP A 68 1.64 -2.43 15.48
N LEU A 69 2.23 -2.92 14.37
CA LEU A 69 1.55 -2.89 13.07
C LEU A 69 0.37 -3.86 13.01
N LYS A 70 0.51 -5.06 13.61
CA LYS A 70 -0.61 -6.03 13.73
C LYS A 70 -1.78 -5.42 14.48
N GLU A 71 -1.51 -4.72 15.58
CA GLU A 71 -2.53 -4.05 16.38
C GLU A 71 -3.18 -2.86 15.67
N ALA A 72 -2.40 -2.07 14.94
CA ALA A 72 -2.91 -0.99 14.11
C ALA A 72 -3.84 -1.51 13.01
N CYS A 73 -3.44 -2.56 12.27
CA CYS A 73 -4.29 -3.20 11.27
C CYS A 73 -5.56 -3.79 11.88
N ARG A 74 -5.48 -4.40 13.07
CA ARG A 74 -6.66 -4.89 13.81
C ARG A 74 -7.63 -3.76 14.13
N SER A 75 -7.11 -2.59 14.52
CA SER A 75 -7.90 -1.39 14.80
C SER A 75 -8.61 -0.87 13.53
N VAL A 76 -7.94 -0.93 12.36
CA VAL A 76 -8.57 -0.63 11.06
C VAL A 76 -9.72 -1.59 10.74
N VAL A 77 -9.51 -2.89 10.94
CA VAL A 77 -10.55 -3.90 10.71
C VAL A 77 -11.76 -3.64 11.60
N GLN A 78 -11.54 -3.36 12.89
CA GLN A 78 -12.61 -3.04 13.84
C GLN A 78 -13.36 -1.77 13.44
N LEU A 79 -12.64 -0.70 13.08
CA LEU A 79 -13.25 0.55 12.63
C LEU A 79 -14.14 0.34 11.40
N CYS A 80 -13.67 -0.44 10.42
CA CYS A 80 -14.49 -0.78 9.25
C CYS A 80 -15.75 -1.56 9.65
N GLN A 81 -15.64 -2.53 10.57
CA GLN A 81 -16.79 -3.31 11.05
C GLN A 81 -17.83 -2.44 11.78
N GLU A 82 -17.40 -1.48 12.61
CA GLU A 82 -18.28 -0.53 13.32
C GLU A 82 -19.12 0.31 12.35
N HIS A 83 -18.60 0.56 11.14
CA HIS A 83 -19.27 1.28 10.06
C HIS A 83 -19.88 0.37 8.98
N GLN A 84 -19.90 -0.95 9.20
CA GLN A 84 -20.41 -1.96 8.24
C GLN A 84 -19.69 -1.91 6.87
N LEU A 85 -18.40 -1.59 6.88
CA LEU A 85 -17.55 -1.49 5.69
C LEU A 85 -16.68 -2.73 5.51
N ASP A 86 -16.43 -3.07 4.24
CA ASP A 86 -15.48 -4.12 3.86
C ASP A 86 -14.06 -3.53 3.78
N VAL A 87 -13.23 -3.86 4.78
CA VAL A 87 -11.83 -3.42 4.85
C VAL A 87 -11.00 -3.89 3.65
N THR A 88 -11.29 -5.07 3.11
CA THR A 88 -10.59 -5.64 1.95
C THR A 88 -10.92 -4.86 0.69
N PHE A 89 -12.17 -4.45 0.54
CA PHE A 89 -12.58 -3.54 -0.54
C PHE A 89 -11.90 -2.17 -0.41
N LEU A 90 -11.96 -1.54 0.77
CA LEU A 90 -11.34 -0.22 1.00
C LEU A 90 -9.83 -0.23 0.73
N ALA A 91 -9.10 -1.23 1.22
CA ALA A 91 -7.67 -1.35 1.01
C ALA A 91 -7.31 -1.56 -0.47
N THR A 92 -8.13 -2.33 -1.20
CA THR A 92 -7.93 -2.56 -2.64
C THR A 92 -8.22 -1.29 -3.45
N VAL A 93 -9.34 -0.62 -3.18
CA VAL A 93 -9.70 0.64 -3.84
C VAL A 93 -8.66 1.73 -3.56
N PHE A 94 -8.16 1.83 -2.32
CA PHE A 94 -7.08 2.74 -1.96
C PHE A 94 -5.86 2.56 -2.86
N ALA A 95 -5.41 1.33 -3.06
CA ALA A 95 -4.23 1.06 -3.87
C ALA A 95 -4.47 1.30 -5.38
N LEU A 96 -5.68 1.00 -5.89
CA LEU A 96 -6.06 1.26 -7.28
C LEU A 96 -6.26 2.75 -7.59
N ALA A 97 -6.52 3.57 -6.57
CA ALA A 97 -6.83 4.98 -6.75
C ALA A 97 -5.59 5.88 -6.93
N GLU A 98 -4.36 5.38 -6.80
CA GLU A 98 -3.17 6.22 -6.99
C GLU A 98 -2.87 6.43 -8.49
N PRO A 99 -3.07 7.64 -9.04
CA PRO A 99 -2.93 7.88 -10.48
C PRO A 99 -1.52 7.63 -11.04
N ARG A 100 -0.48 7.72 -10.20
CA ARG A 100 0.91 7.48 -10.62
C ARG A 100 1.27 5.99 -10.71
N ILE A 101 0.37 5.11 -10.25
CA ILE A 101 0.55 3.66 -10.24
C ILE A 101 -0.53 3.02 -11.12
N PRO A 102 -0.26 2.75 -12.40
CA PRO A 102 -1.27 2.30 -13.37
C PRO A 102 -1.80 0.88 -13.14
N CYS A 103 -1.14 0.07 -12.30
CA CYS A 103 -1.57 -1.30 -12.04
C CYS A 103 -1.15 -1.78 -10.65
N THR A 104 -2.06 -2.53 -10.02
CA THR A 104 -1.91 -3.12 -8.69
C THR A 104 -2.03 -4.64 -8.81
N ILE A 105 -0.99 -5.36 -8.39
CA ILE A 105 -0.94 -6.82 -8.42
C ILE A 105 -1.67 -7.36 -7.18
N LEU A 106 -2.67 -8.22 -7.43
CA LEU A 106 -3.49 -8.88 -6.42
C LEU A 106 -3.26 -10.38 -6.42
N GLY A 107 -3.08 -10.96 -5.23
CA GLY A 107 -3.12 -12.41 -5.04
C GLY A 107 -4.52 -12.82 -4.58
N MET A 108 -5.09 -13.84 -5.22
CA MET A 108 -6.43 -14.35 -4.92
C MET A 108 -6.39 -15.87 -4.85
N LYS A 109 -7.01 -16.46 -3.83
CA LYS A 109 -7.01 -17.92 -3.61
C LYS A 109 -8.30 -18.60 -4.06
N ASP A 110 -9.37 -17.84 -4.23
CA ASP A 110 -10.69 -18.36 -4.58
C ASP A 110 -11.51 -17.37 -5.44
N ILE A 111 -12.67 -17.82 -5.91
CA ILE A 111 -13.56 -17.03 -6.78
C ILE A 111 -14.14 -15.82 -6.03
N ALA A 112 -14.36 -15.91 -4.72
CA ALA A 112 -14.91 -14.80 -3.96
C ALA A 112 -13.93 -13.62 -3.91
N GLU A 113 -12.63 -13.91 -3.74
CA GLU A 113 -11.57 -12.90 -3.81
C GLU A 113 -11.44 -12.31 -5.23
N ILE A 114 -11.61 -13.11 -6.29
CA ILE A 114 -11.68 -12.61 -7.68
C ILE A 114 -12.84 -11.64 -7.87
N GLN A 115 -14.03 -11.99 -7.38
CA GLN A 115 -15.20 -11.13 -7.47
C GLN A 115 -15.03 -9.85 -6.65
N ALA A 116 -14.38 -9.91 -5.48
CA ALA A 116 -14.08 -8.73 -4.68
C ALA A 116 -13.11 -7.78 -5.41
N ALA A 117 -12.04 -8.32 -5.99
CA ALA A 117 -11.09 -7.55 -6.80
C ALA A 117 -11.78 -6.91 -8.02
N GLN A 118 -12.61 -7.67 -8.74
CA GLN A 118 -13.38 -7.16 -9.88
C GLN A 118 -14.31 -6.02 -9.46
N ARG A 119 -15.03 -6.14 -8.34
CA ARG A 119 -15.91 -5.07 -7.83
C ARG A 119 -15.11 -3.79 -7.52
N ALA A 120 -13.93 -3.91 -6.94
CA ALA A 120 -13.06 -2.76 -6.66
C ALA A 120 -12.57 -2.09 -7.95
N ALA A 121 -12.14 -2.88 -8.94
CA ALA A 121 -11.72 -2.37 -10.25
C ALA A 121 -12.87 -1.67 -10.99
N GLN A 122 -14.05 -2.29 -11.05
CA GLN A 122 -15.23 -1.71 -11.70
C GLN A 122 -15.59 -0.36 -11.06
N ARG A 123 -15.54 -0.26 -9.72
CA ARG A 123 -15.85 1.00 -9.04
C ARG A 123 -14.89 2.14 -9.43
N ILE A 124 -13.62 1.82 -9.69
CA ILE A 124 -12.63 2.79 -10.17
C ILE A 124 -12.96 3.22 -11.62
N GLU A 125 -13.30 2.26 -12.49
CA GLU A 125 -13.67 2.52 -13.89
C GLU A 125 -14.91 3.42 -13.99
N ASP A 126 -15.98 3.08 -13.27
CA ASP A 126 -17.25 3.84 -13.25
C ASP A 126 -17.02 5.31 -12.84
N ALA A 127 -16.16 5.53 -11.85
CA ALA A 127 -15.80 6.87 -11.37
C ALA A 127 -14.96 7.65 -12.40
N THR A 128 -14.08 6.98 -13.16
CA THR A 128 -13.31 7.63 -14.22
C THR A 128 -14.18 8.05 -15.40
N GLU A 129 -15.15 7.24 -15.80
CA GLU A 129 -16.09 7.56 -16.88
C GLU A 129 -17.01 8.73 -16.52
N SER A 130 -17.45 8.78 -15.26
CA SER A 130 -18.29 9.87 -14.74
C SER A 130 -17.56 11.22 -14.72
N THR A 131 -16.25 11.21 -14.47
CA THR A 131 -15.44 12.44 -14.42
C THR A 131 -15.23 13.07 -15.80
N HIS A 132 -15.17 12.26 -16.86
CA HIS A 132 -15.06 12.75 -18.24
C HIS A 132 -16.33 13.47 -18.78
N GLN A 133 -17.43 13.47 -18.02
CA GLN A 133 -18.68 14.15 -18.39
C GLN A 133 -18.89 15.49 -17.67
N THR A 134 -18.07 15.82 -16.65
CA THR A 134 -18.17 17.04 -15.86
C THR A 134 -16.79 17.69 -15.68
N ASP A 135 -16.19 18.15 -16.78
CA ASP A 135 -15.11 19.13 -16.74
C ASP A 135 -15.72 20.52 -16.49
N ASP A 136 -16.20 20.76 -15.28
CA ASP A 136 -16.21 22.08 -14.64
C ASP A 136 -16.73 21.97 -13.19
N GLN A 137 -15.94 22.51 -12.26
CA GLN A 137 -16.29 22.86 -10.87
C GLN A 137 -16.24 21.75 -9.80
N CYS A 138 -15.07 21.61 -9.17
CA CYS A 138 -14.85 21.92 -7.74
C CYS A 138 -13.42 21.49 -7.36
N MET A 139 -12.43 22.36 -7.61
CA MET A 139 -11.11 22.20 -7.01
C MET A 139 -11.18 22.56 -5.53
N ASP A 140 -11.37 21.56 -4.68
CA ASP A 140 -11.14 21.70 -3.24
C ASP A 140 -9.61 21.61 -3.03
N THR A 141 -8.96 22.76 -2.93
CA THR A 141 -7.49 22.90 -2.96
C THR A 141 -6.78 22.47 -1.67
N ASN A 142 -7.52 21.98 -0.66
CA ASN A 142 -6.96 21.65 0.65
C ASN A 142 -6.53 20.18 0.81
N ASP A 143 -6.98 19.27 -0.07
CA ASP A 143 -6.47 17.89 -0.08
C ASP A 143 -5.23 17.81 -0.96
N SER A 144 -4.06 17.78 -0.31
CA SER A 144 -2.73 17.82 -0.93
C SER A 144 -2.25 16.46 -1.48
N HIS A 145 -2.98 15.37 -1.25
CA HIS A 145 -2.62 14.04 -1.73
C HIS A 145 -3.48 13.62 -2.95
N PRO A 146 -2.91 13.44 -4.16
CA PRO A 146 -3.65 13.08 -5.38
C PRO A 146 -4.56 11.86 -5.24
N SER A 147 -4.10 10.83 -4.51
CA SER A 147 -4.94 9.65 -4.20
C SER A 147 -6.23 10.00 -3.45
N LEU A 148 -6.24 10.96 -2.52
CA LEU A 148 -7.44 11.30 -1.75
C LEU A 148 -8.52 11.95 -2.61
N ARG A 149 -8.13 12.74 -3.63
CA ARG A 149 -9.08 13.35 -4.56
C ARG A 149 -9.80 12.30 -5.39
N ARG A 150 -9.05 11.33 -5.93
CA ARG A 150 -9.65 10.21 -6.68
C ARG A 150 -10.52 9.35 -5.79
N LEU A 151 -10.11 9.10 -4.55
CA LEU A 151 -10.91 8.35 -3.58
C LEU A 151 -12.26 9.00 -3.28
N LYS A 152 -12.33 10.33 -3.21
CA LYS A 152 -13.60 11.06 -3.00
C LYS A 152 -14.62 10.83 -4.13
N ALA A 153 -14.14 10.59 -5.36
CA ALA A 153 -15.00 10.28 -6.51
C ALA A 153 -15.46 8.81 -6.56
N VAL A 154 -14.75 7.91 -5.87
CA VAL A 154 -14.91 6.45 -5.97
C VAL A 154 -15.67 5.89 -4.77
N LEU A 155 -15.40 6.42 -3.59
CA LEU A 155 -15.95 5.99 -2.31
C LEU A 155 -17.25 6.73 -1.99
N THR A 156 -18.15 6.07 -1.27
CA THR A 156 -19.28 6.73 -0.61
C THR A 156 -18.79 7.67 0.49
N ASP A 157 -19.64 8.59 0.96
CA ASP A 157 -19.27 9.53 2.03
C ASP A 157 -18.77 8.81 3.29
N THR A 158 -19.43 7.72 3.70
CA THR A 158 -19.02 6.93 4.87
C THR A 158 -17.68 6.25 4.64
N GLU A 159 -17.48 5.62 3.48
CA GLU A 159 -16.21 4.98 3.12
C GLU A 159 -15.06 5.99 3.07
N TYR A 160 -15.30 7.17 2.51
CA TYR A 160 -14.32 8.24 2.40
C TYR A 160 -13.94 8.81 3.77
N LEU A 161 -14.91 9.08 4.64
CA LEU A 161 -14.65 9.58 6.00
C LEU A 161 -13.87 8.57 6.85
N VAL A 162 -14.25 7.29 6.80
CA VAL A 162 -13.51 6.22 7.50
C VAL A 162 -12.10 6.09 6.92
N THR A 163 -11.95 6.15 5.59
CA THR A 163 -10.62 6.14 4.95
C THR A 163 -9.76 7.33 5.40
N LYS A 164 -10.33 8.54 5.51
CA LYS A 164 -9.62 9.70 6.06
C LYS A 164 -9.20 9.50 7.52
N GLN A 165 -10.05 8.89 8.34
CA GLN A 165 -9.71 8.56 9.72
C GLN A 165 -8.58 7.52 9.81
N ILE A 166 -8.60 6.49 8.95
CA ILE A 166 -7.53 5.49 8.85
C ILE A 166 -6.21 6.16 8.48
N LEU A 167 -6.24 7.12 7.56
CA LEU A 167 -5.07 7.80 7.02
C LEU A 167 -4.63 9.03 7.82
N ASP A 168 -5.28 9.36 8.94
CA ASP A 168 -4.89 10.50 9.78
C ASP A 168 -3.51 10.23 10.42
N PRO A 169 -2.48 11.04 10.15
CA PRO A 169 -1.13 10.80 10.63
C PRO A 169 -0.94 11.04 12.14
N THR A 170 -1.90 11.70 12.78
CA THR A 170 -1.83 12.10 14.20
C THR A 170 -2.75 11.23 15.06
N ASN A 171 -3.99 11.02 14.60
CA ASN A 171 -5.04 10.35 15.38
C ASN A 171 -5.45 9.00 14.79
N GLY A 172 -4.98 8.66 13.59
CA GLY A 172 -5.31 7.42 12.91
C GLY A 172 -4.64 6.20 13.54
N PRO A 173 -5.13 4.99 13.21
CA PRO A 173 -4.60 3.72 13.75
C PRO A 173 -3.11 3.51 13.45
N PHE A 174 -2.58 4.11 12.37
CA PHE A 174 -1.17 3.98 11.99
C PHE A 174 -0.26 5.09 12.53
N ALA A 175 -0.79 6.11 13.24
CA ALA A 175 0.00 7.26 13.71
C ALA A 175 1.25 6.86 14.53
N LYS A 176 1.10 5.89 15.44
CA LYS A 176 2.23 5.34 16.22
C LYS A 176 3.27 4.64 15.34
N VAL A 177 2.80 3.87 14.35
CA VAL A 177 3.67 3.12 13.43
C VAL A 177 4.48 4.09 12.58
N TRP A 178 3.84 5.12 12.03
CA TRP A 178 4.48 6.11 11.18
C TRP A 178 5.46 7.02 11.93
N SER A 179 5.12 7.45 13.14
CA SER A 179 6.04 8.26 13.98
C SER A 179 7.28 7.48 14.41
N THR A 180 7.16 6.17 14.61
CA THR A 180 8.31 5.31 14.92
C THR A 180 9.21 5.13 13.69
N ALA A 181 8.61 4.95 12.51
CA ALA A 181 9.34 4.80 11.25
C ALA A 181 10.13 6.06 10.84
N SER A 182 9.65 7.26 11.17
CA SER A 182 10.36 8.52 10.90
C SER A 182 11.59 8.76 11.79
N ASN A 183 11.71 8.06 12.93
CA ASN A 183 12.83 8.22 13.87
C ASN A 183 13.96 7.20 13.66
N SER A 184 13.72 6.13 12.92
CA SER A 184 14.75 5.22 12.42
C SER A 184 15.23 5.70 11.06
N ASP A 185 16.54 5.63 10.77
CA ASP A 185 17.11 5.87 9.44
C ASP A 185 16.57 4.89 8.40
N GLY A 186 15.32 5.10 7.97
CA GLY A 186 14.74 4.65 6.73
C GLY A 186 14.51 3.16 6.51
N GLU A 187 15.01 2.27 7.35
CA GLU A 187 14.81 0.83 7.22
C GLU A 187 14.10 0.32 8.47
N SER A 188 13.05 -0.48 8.28
CA SER A 188 12.47 -1.22 9.40
C SER A 188 13.58 -2.07 10.02
N GLN A 189 13.63 -2.17 11.36
CA GLN A 189 14.59 -3.04 12.05
C GLN A 189 14.58 -4.46 11.47
N PHE A 190 13.42 -4.92 10.99
CA PHE A 190 13.27 -6.18 10.27
C PHE A 190 14.16 -6.25 9.02
N TYR A 191 14.18 -5.24 8.13
CA TYR A 191 15.04 -5.26 6.94
C TYR A 191 16.52 -5.03 7.25
N LYS A 192 16.85 -4.36 8.36
CA LYS A 192 18.26 -4.21 8.82
C LYS A 192 18.88 -5.54 9.24
N ASP A 193 18.07 -6.42 9.84
CA ASP A 193 18.52 -7.69 10.41
C ASP A 193 18.17 -8.91 9.52
N TRP A 194 17.43 -8.72 8.42
CA TRP A 194 16.98 -9.81 7.55
C TRP A 194 18.03 -10.17 6.50
N ASP A 195 18.75 -11.27 6.75
CA ASP A 195 19.56 -11.93 5.74
C ASP A 195 18.68 -12.85 4.88
N GLY A 196 18.18 -12.28 3.77
CA GLY A 196 17.36 -13.00 2.81
C GLY A 196 18.09 -14.22 2.19
N ILE A 197 19.41 -14.19 2.09
CA ILE A 197 20.20 -15.31 1.55
C ILE A 197 20.22 -16.45 2.56
N ALA A 198 20.46 -16.17 3.84
CA ALA A 198 20.40 -17.17 4.90
C ALA A 198 18.99 -17.77 5.03
N ALA A 199 17.95 -16.95 5.02
CA ALA A 199 16.56 -17.40 5.12
C ALA A 199 16.17 -18.34 3.96
N VAL A 200 16.57 -18.01 2.72
CA VAL A 200 16.38 -18.89 1.56
C VAL A 200 17.15 -20.19 1.76
N ARG A 201 18.44 -20.14 2.13
CA ARG A 201 19.22 -21.37 2.38
C ARG A 201 18.57 -22.28 3.41
N ASP A 202 17.98 -21.74 4.47
CA ASP A 202 17.34 -22.53 5.51
C ASP A 202 15.98 -23.11 5.10
N PHE A 203 15.18 -22.38 4.32
CA PHE A 203 13.95 -22.91 3.73
C PHE A 203 14.23 -24.09 2.80
N TRP A 204 15.21 -23.96 1.90
CA TRP A 204 15.51 -24.98 0.89
C TRP A 204 16.14 -26.25 1.49
N LYS A 205 16.84 -26.17 2.63
CA LYS A 205 17.31 -27.34 3.39
C LYS A 205 16.18 -28.21 3.95
N GLN A 206 14.98 -27.65 4.13
CA GLN A 206 13.83 -28.36 4.69
C GLN A 206 13.05 -29.13 3.64
N LEU A 207 13.33 -28.91 2.34
CA LEU A 207 12.70 -29.63 1.25
C LEU A 207 13.45 -30.94 0.97
N PRO A 208 12.75 -32.09 0.86
CA PRO A 208 13.39 -33.33 0.43
C PRO A 208 13.95 -33.16 -0.99
N ASP A 209 15.12 -33.76 -1.23
CA ASP A 209 15.80 -33.88 -2.54
C ASP A 209 16.49 -32.61 -3.12
N VAL A 210 16.75 -31.56 -2.32
CA VAL A 210 17.54 -30.41 -2.78
C VAL A 210 19.01 -30.52 -2.36
N ASN A 211 19.92 -30.70 -3.32
CA ASN A 211 21.37 -30.66 -3.06
C ASN A 211 21.89 -29.21 -3.12
N VAL A 212 22.04 -28.59 -1.94
CA VAL A 212 22.46 -27.19 -1.77
C VAL A 212 23.96 -26.92 -2.04
N THR A 213 24.75 -27.92 -2.43
CA THR A 213 26.20 -27.78 -2.64
C THR A 213 26.62 -27.11 -3.95
N GLU A 214 25.71 -26.92 -4.92
CA GLU A 214 26.03 -26.33 -6.24
C GLU A 214 25.89 -24.79 -6.31
N TRP A 215 25.55 -24.11 -5.21
CA TRP A 215 25.19 -22.68 -5.21
C TRP A 215 26.31 -21.76 -4.64
N GLN A 216 27.58 -22.11 -4.85
CA GLN A 216 28.74 -21.28 -4.46
C GLN A 216 29.04 -20.18 -5.48
#